data_AF-A0AAE4S6V6-F1
#
_entry.id   AF-A0AAE4S6V6-F1
#
_cell.length_a   1.000
_cell.length_b   1.000
_cell.length_c   1.000
_cell.angle_alpha   90.00
_cell.angle_beta   90.00
_cell.angle_gamma   90.00
#
_symmetry.space_group_name_H-M   'P 1'
#
loop_
_entity.id
_entity.type
_entity.pdbx_description
1 polymer ?
#
loop_
_entity_poly.entity_id
_entity_poly.type
_entity_poly.pdbx_seq_one_letter_code
_entity_poly.pdbx_strand_id
1 'polypeptide(L)' 'MRTISKKEYQGVLLTQLDYLNQKEEVHPEDLESIVAAYEDSKTANFERVEVIENNGTFTFKPIFLE' A
#
# COMPACT_ATOMS: atom_id res chain seq x y z
N MET A 1 2.47 -12.25 -11.01
CA MET A 1 1.96 -10.87 -11.14
C MET A 1 0.46 -10.91 -10.89
N ARG A 2 -0.03 -10.16 -9.90
CA ARG A 2 -1.45 -10.13 -9.51
C ARG A 2 -1.92 -8.68 -9.59
N THR A 3 -3.15 -8.46 -10.00
CA THR A 3 -3.78 -7.13 -9.94
C THR A 3 -4.81 -7.13 -8.82
N ILE A 4 -4.83 -6.06 -8.02
CA ILE A 4 -5.82 -5.84 -6.96
C ILE A 4 -6.56 -4.54 -7.23
N SER A 5 -7.80 -4.45 -6.76
CA SER A 5 -8.57 -3.20 -6.81
C SER A 5 -7.98 -2.15 -5.87
N LYS A 6 -8.30 -0.86 -6.11
CA LYS A 6 -7.96 0.24 -5.19
C LYS A 6 -8.42 -0.02 -3.75
N LYS A 7 -9.61 -0.61 -3.58
CA LYS A 7 -10.14 -0.99 -2.26
C LYS A 7 -9.29 -2.07 -1.58
N GLU A 8 -8.88 -3.10 -2.32
CA GLU A 8 -7.98 -4.13 -1.79
C GLU A 8 -6.60 -3.55 -1.42
N TYR A 9 -6.05 -2.68 -2.27
CA TYR A 9 -4.79 -2.00 -1.99
C TYR A 9 -4.86 -1.17 -0.70
N GLN A 10 -5.92 -0.38 -0.53
CA GLN A 10 -6.20 0.35 0.70
C GLN A 10 -6.31 -0.58 1.93
N GLY A 11 -6.94 -1.75 1.79
CA GLY A 11 -7.00 -2.75 2.85
C GLY A 11 -5.63 -3.31 3.23
N VAL A 12 -4.75 -3.53 2.25
CA VAL A 12 -3.36 -3.97 2.49
C VAL A 12 -2.60 -2.91 3.28
N LEU A 13 -2.70 -1.63 2.90
CA LEU A 13 -2.04 -0.53 3.61
C LEU A 13 -2.51 -0.44 5.08
N LEU A 14 -3.82 -0.54 5.32
CA LEU A 14 -4.37 -0.51 6.68
C LEU A 14 -3.93 -1.72 7.52
N THR A 15 -3.87 -2.91 6.92
CA THR A 15 -3.39 -4.12 7.60
C THR A 15 -1.91 -3.98 7.97
N GLN A 16 -1.10 -3.41 7.07
CA GLN A 16 0.31 -3.19 7.33
C GLN A 16 0.51 -2.12 8.42
N LEU A 17 -0.30 -1.06 8.43
CA LEU A 17 -0.28 -0.03 9.46
C LEU A 17 -0.62 -0.62 10.84
N ASP A 18 -1.66 -1.45 10.93
CA ASP A 18 -2.03 -2.15 12.17
C ASP A 18 -0.91 -3.07 12.66
N TYR A 19 -0.30 -3.84 11.74
CA TYR A 19 0.84 -4.70 12.05
C TYR A 19 2.03 -3.92 12.61
N LEU A 20 2.38 -2.78 12.01
CA LEU A 20 3.48 -1.94 12.48
C LEU A 20 3.16 -1.27 13.82
N ASN A 21 1.93 -0.79 14.03
CA ASN A 21 1.52 -0.20 15.31
C ASN A 21 1.61 -1.16 16.50
N GLN A 22 1.61 -2.48 16.26
CA GLN A 22 1.74 -3.50 17.30
C GLN A 22 3.20 -3.87 17.61
N LYS A 23 4.18 -3.31 16.89
CA LYS A 23 5.61 -3.60 17.11
C LYS A 23 6.28 -2.53 17.96
N GLU A 24 7.17 -2.97 18.84
CA GLU A 24 7.90 -2.09 19.77
C GLU A 24 9.01 -1.27 19.09
N GLU A 25 9.57 -1.75 17.97
CA GLU A 25 10.68 -1.10 17.25
C GLU A 25 10.32 -0.81 15.79
N VAL A 26 9.45 0.18 15.57
CA VAL A 26 9.13 0.68 14.23
C VAL A 26 9.70 2.07 14.04
N HIS A 27 10.36 2.31 12.91
CA HIS A 27 10.80 3.64 12.55
C HIS A 27 9.57 4.51 12.23
N PRO A 28 9.44 5.71 12.81
CA PRO A 28 8.31 6.61 12.53
C PRO A 28 8.09 6.86 11.03
N GLU A 29 9.17 6.91 10.26
CA GLU A 29 9.15 7.09 8.80
C GLU A 29 8.41 5.95 8.06
N ASP A 30 8.44 4.71 8.59
CA ASP A 30 7.70 3.58 8.00
C ASP A 30 6.19 3.78 8.17
N LEU A 31 5.76 4.24 9.35
CA LEU A 31 4.36 4.55 9.63
C LEU A 31 3.88 5.71 8.77
N GLU A 32 4.65 6.79 8.72
CA GLU A 32 4.35 7.98 7.91
C GLU A 32 4.22 7.63 6.43
N SER A 33 5.13 6.79 5.91
CA SER A 33 5.10 6.34 4.51
C SER A 33 3.82 5.57 4.17
N ILE A 34 3.34 4.70 5.07
CA ILE A 34 2.11 3.95 4.84
C ILE A 34 0.88 4.85 4.93
N VAL A 35 0.84 5.77 5.89
CA VAL A 35 -0.25 6.74 6.02
C VAL A 35 -0.32 7.64 4.79
N ALA A 36 0.81 8.16 4.32
CA ALA A 36 0.89 8.96 3.11
C ALA A 36 0.37 8.18 1.88
N ALA A 37 0.85 6.95 1.68
CA ALA A 37 0.38 6.09 0.59
C ALA A 37 -1.15 5.84 0.67
N TYR A 38 -1.70 5.70 1.87
CA TYR A 38 -3.14 5.51 2.07
C TYR A 38 -3.94 6.78 1.73
N GLU A 39 -3.51 7.95 2.20
CA GLU A 39 -4.16 9.23 1.88
C GLU A 39 -4.07 9.55 0.38
N ASP A 40 -2.89 9.38 -0.23
CA ASP A 40 -2.68 9.55 -1.67
C ASP A 40 -3.59 8.60 -2.45
N SER A 41 -3.78 7.37 -1.98
CA SER A 41 -4.64 6.42 -2.64
C SER A 41 -6.09 6.90 -2.74
N LYS A 42 -6.58 7.69 -1.78
CA LYS A 42 -7.99 8.14 -1.77
C LYS A 42 -8.26 9.11 -2.92
N THR A 43 -7.34 10.04 -3.16
CA THR A 43 -7.47 11.12 -4.14
C THR A 43 -6.94 10.74 -5.52
N ALA A 44 -6.00 9.81 -5.60
CA ALA A 44 -5.41 9.38 -6.87
C ALA A 44 -6.43 8.68 -7.80
N ASN A 45 -6.33 9.00 -9.09
CA ASN A 45 -7.23 8.51 -10.14
C ASN A 45 -6.76 7.16 -10.72
N PHE A 46 -6.82 6.10 -9.91
CA PHE A 46 -6.55 4.73 -10.35
C PHE A 46 -7.64 3.78 -9.84
N GLU A 47 -7.92 2.72 -10.60
CA GLU A 47 -8.86 1.66 -10.18
C GLU A 47 -8.16 0.40 -9.69
N ARG A 48 -6.95 0.14 -10.20
CA ARG A 48 -6.24 -1.10 -10.00
C ARG A 48 -4.79 -0.85 -9.66
N VAL A 49 -4.19 -1.79 -8.95
CA VAL A 49 -2.78 -1.80 -8.58
C VAL A 49 -2.20 -3.13 -9.01
N GLU A 50 -1.12 -3.08 -9.77
CA GLU A 50 -0.30 -4.24 -10.09
C GLU A 50 0.62 -4.55 -8.91
N VAL A 51 0.58 -5.81 -8.47
CA VAL A 51 1.43 -6.35 -7.41
C VAL A 51 2.51 -7.21 -8.06
N ILE A 52 3.74 -6.74 -7.91
CA ILE A 52 4.95 -7.41 -8.38
C ILE A 52 5.66 -7.95 -7.15
N GLU A 53 5.86 -9.27 -7.10
CA GLU A 53 6.67 -9.92 -6.08
C GLU A 53 8.02 -10.29 -6.71
N ASN A 54 9.11 -9.81 -6.12
CA ASN A 54 10.46 -10.18 -6.48
C ASN A 54 11.22 -10.59 -5.22
N ASN A 55 11.57 -11.87 -5.10
CA ASN A 55 12.34 -12.41 -3.97
C ASN A 55 11.77 -12.03 -2.59
N GLY A 56 10.44 -12.13 -2.42
CA GLY A 56 9.75 -11.78 -1.18
C GLY A 56 9.55 -10.28 -0.95
N THR A 57 10.05 -9.42 -1.85
CA THR A 57 9.74 -7.98 -1.86
C THR A 57 8.52 -7.72 -2.72
N PHE A 58 7.52 -7.06 -2.15
CA PHE A 58 6.31 -6.65 -2.87
C PHE A 58 6.43 -5.19 -3.32
N THR A 59 6.15 -4.94 -4.60
CA THR A 59 6.04 -3.61 -5.18
C THR A 59 4.62 -3.41 -5.71
N PHE A 60 4.05 -2.25 -5.40
CA PHE A 60 2.69 -1.87 -5.79
C PHE A 60 2.76 -0.75 -6.84
N LYS A 61 2.25 -1.02 -8.03
CA LYS A 61 2.21 -0.04 -9.14
C LYS A 61 0.77 0.33 -9.48
N PRO A 62 0.33 1.58 -9.26
CA PRO A 62 -1.00 2.02 -9.65
C PRO A 62 -1.20 1.99 -11.17
N ILE A 63 -2.37 1.57 -11.61
CA ILE A 63 -2.83 1.63 -13.00
C ILE A 63 -3.83 2.79 -13.10
N PHE A 64 -3.33 3.94 -13.54
CA PHE A 64 -4.11 5.18 -13.64
C PHE A 64 -5.16 5.10 -14.75
N LEU A 65 -6.31 5.72 -14.50
CA LEU A 65 -7.30 5.96 -15.53
C LEU A 65 -6.88 7.17 -16.37
N GLU A 66 -7.01 7.05 -17.69
CA GLU A 66 -6.79 8.14 -18.66
C GLU A 66 -7.75 9.33 -18.46
#